data_AF-A0A1F5T3J2-F1
#
_entry.id   AF-A0A1F5T3J2-F1
#
_cell.length_a   1.000
_cell.length_b   1.000
_cell.length_c   1.000
_cell.angle_alpha   90.00
_cell.angle_beta   90.00
_cell.angle_gamma   90.00
#
_symmetry.space_group_name_H-M   'P 1'
#
loop_
_entity.id
_entity.type
_entity.pdbx_description
1 polymer ?
#
loop_
_entity_poly.entity_id
_entity_poly.type
_entity_poly.pdbx_seq_one_letter_code
_entity_poly.pdbx_strand_id
1 'polypeptide(L)'
;MKKKMLWFGLILVLLIIGVALYIYFVIGPQSLCDSKDGNCVPVTNFEECIEAGNPIMESYPRQCRNNDQLFVEEINVSNNNDKNSNFIEKELEDTDKEEQLESRDSMQARIATIKSWFEENIGTYKFDGSNLSFKDFEESSDCKKVDGCEVMVFQFNSSHAGYGDRGDSVLAQVITTHVTVLKVKNGQVIEAITDKKFDELGE
;
A
#
# COMPACT_ATOMS: atom_id res chain seq x y z
N MET A 1 62.36 -19.10 18.21
CA MET A 1 61.94 -17.68 18.09
C MET A 1 60.57 -17.51 17.42
N LYS A 2 60.22 -18.28 16.38
CA LYS A 2 58.93 -18.19 15.66
C LYS A 2 57.66 -18.48 16.49
N LYS A 3 57.71 -19.41 17.47
CA LYS A 3 56.56 -19.72 18.35
C LYS A 3 56.19 -18.57 19.31
N LYS A 4 57.16 -17.77 19.76
CA LYS A 4 56.90 -16.60 20.62
C LYS A 4 56.23 -15.48 19.82
N MET A 5 56.62 -15.28 18.57
CA MET A 5 56.02 -14.30 17.66
C MET A 5 54.56 -14.65 17.31
N LEU A 6 54.24 -15.95 17.15
CA LEU A 6 52.85 -16.43 16.99
C LEU A 6 51.98 -16.18 18.23
N TRP A 7 52.55 -16.32 19.42
CA TRP A 7 51.82 -16.13 20.68
C TRP A 7 51.48 -14.66 20.96
N PHE A 8 52.41 -13.73 20.64
CA PHE A 8 52.14 -12.30 20.72
C PHE A 8 51.04 -11.83 19.75
N GLY A 9 50.99 -12.41 18.54
CA GLY A 9 49.92 -12.12 17.58
C GLY A 9 48.54 -12.54 18.10
N LEU A 10 48.44 -13.72 18.72
CA LEU A 10 47.18 -14.25 19.26
C LEU A 10 46.67 -13.40 20.44
N ILE A 11 47.57 -12.94 21.31
CA ILE A 11 47.22 -12.05 22.43
C ILE A 11 46.72 -10.68 21.92
N LEU A 12 47.34 -10.11 20.88
CA LEU A 12 46.90 -8.84 20.30
C LEU A 12 45.49 -8.94 19.70
N VAL A 13 45.21 -10.03 18.98
CA VAL A 13 43.89 -10.27 18.37
C VAL A 13 42.80 -10.42 19.44
N LEU A 14 43.07 -11.18 20.51
CA LEU A 14 42.14 -11.31 21.63
C LEU A 14 41.88 -9.98 22.35
N LEU A 15 42.90 -9.12 22.46
CA LEU A 15 42.76 -7.80 23.06
C LEU A 15 41.88 -6.88 22.20
N ILE A 16 42.05 -6.90 20.87
CA ILE A 16 41.22 -6.11 19.94
C ILE A 16 39.75 -6.60 19.98
N ILE A 17 39.52 -7.91 20.00
CA ILE A 17 38.17 -8.49 20.11
C ILE A 17 37.54 -8.09 21.45
N GLY A 18 38.28 -8.17 22.55
CA GLY A 18 37.80 -7.76 23.87
C GLY A 18 37.42 -6.28 23.93
N VAL A 19 38.21 -5.40 23.32
CA VAL A 19 37.89 -3.95 23.23
C VAL A 19 36.66 -3.71 22.36
N ALA A 20 36.53 -4.39 21.22
CA ALA A 20 35.36 -4.26 20.36
C ALA A 20 34.08 -4.72 21.08
N LEU A 21 34.14 -5.84 21.81
CA LEU A 21 33.03 -6.33 22.64
C LEU A 21 32.70 -5.39 23.80
N TYR A 22 33.72 -4.81 24.44
CA TYR A 22 33.53 -3.82 25.49
C TYR A 22 32.85 -2.55 24.95
N ILE A 23 33.27 -2.05 23.79
CA ILE A 23 32.64 -0.91 23.12
C ILE A 23 31.20 -1.25 22.72
N TYR A 24 30.94 -2.45 22.18
CA TYR A 24 29.59 -2.89 21.85
C TYR A 24 28.69 -2.99 23.09
N PHE A 25 29.22 -3.43 24.23
CA PHE A 25 28.45 -3.63 25.45
C PHE A 25 28.22 -2.32 26.22
N VAL A 26 29.19 -1.40 26.20
CA VAL A 26 29.13 -0.13 26.95
C VAL A 26 28.56 1.02 26.12
N ILE A 27 28.86 1.05 24.82
CA ILE A 27 28.47 2.09 23.86
C ILE A 27 27.56 1.51 22.75
N GLY A 28 27.04 0.30 22.93
CA GLY A 28 25.97 -0.23 22.06
C GLY A 28 24.80 0.75 21.99
N PRO A 29 23.99 0.71 20.91
CA PRO A 29 22.96 1.72 20.67
C PRO A 29 21.95 1.70 21.81
N GLN A 30 22.16 2.59 22.77
CA GLN A 30 21.14 3.02 23.70
C GLN A 30 20.18 3.80 22.82
N SER A 31 19.04 3.19 22.52
CA SER A 31 17.86 3.89 22.06
C SER A 31 17.68 5.11 22.96
N LEU A 32 17.89 6.29 22.37
CA LEU A 32 17.70 7.59 23.00
C LEU A 32 16.22 7.73 23.35
N CYS A 33 15.83 7.23 24.53
CA CYS A 33 14.61 7.65 25.17
C CYS A 33 14.95 8.86 26.05
N ASP A 34 14.62 10.05 25.56
CA ASP A 34 14.59 11.27 26.37
C ASP A 34 13.19 11.37 26.99
N SER A 35 13.06 10.92 28.24
CA SER A 35 11.89 11.21 29.06
C SER A 35 12.34 11.46 30.48
N LYS A 36 11.96 12.64 30.99
CA LYS A 36 12.37 13.17 32.30
C LYS A 36 11.89 12.34 33.50
N ASP A 37 11.11 11.29 33.26
CA ASP A 37 10.48 10.46 34.29
C ASP A 37 11.10 9.06 34.39
N GLY A 38 12.17 8.77 33.64
CA GLY A 38 13.05 7.61 33.87
C GLY A 38 12.48 6.23 33.55
N ASN A 39 11.30 6.14 32.91
CA ASN A 39 10.70 4.88 32.53
C ASN A 39 10.53 4.79 31.00
N CYS A 40 11.49 4.15 30.32
CA CYS A 40 11.39 3.89 28.89
C CYS A 40 10.51 2.65 28.67
N VAL A 41 9.24 2.85 28.38
CA VAL A 41 8.40 1.75 27.88
C VAL A 41 8.66 1.65 26.37
N PRO A 42 9.33 0.59 25.88
CA PRO A 42 9.51 0.41 24.45
C PRO A 42 8.14 0.23 23.81
N VAL A 43 7.76 1.16 22.94
CA VAL A 43 6.53 1.06 22.15
C VAL A 43 6.78 0.06 21.02
N THR A 44 6.02 -1.01 21.02
CA THR A 44 6.13 -2.12 20.04
C THR A 44 4.93 -2.26 19.14
N ASN A 45 3.81 -1.62 19.48
CA ASN A 45 2.55 -1.70 18.75
C ASN A 45 1.76 -0.38 18.78
N PHE A 46 0.67 -0.34 18.01
CA PHE A 46 -0.19 0.84 17.87
C PHE A 46 -0.84 1.26 19.19
N GLU A 47 -1.28 0.31 20.02
CA GLU A 47 -1.95 0.60 21.29
C GLU A 47 -0.98 1.24 22.30
N GLU A 48 0.22 0.69 22.43
CA GLU A 48 1.27 1.28 23.27
C GLU A 48 1.68 2.68 22.77
N CYS A 49 1.62 2.92 21.46
CA CYS A 49 1.95 4.22 20.88
C CYS A 49 0.95 5.30 21.31
N ILE A 50 -0.35 4.98 21.33
CA ILE A 50 -1.40 5.93 21.75
C ILE A 50 -1.42 6.11 23.27
N GLU A 51 -1.18 5.06 24.04
CA GLU A 51 -1.07 5.12 25.51
C GLU A 51 0.10 5.99 25.95
N ALA A 52 1.18 6.01 25.16
CA ALA A 52 2.31 6.90 25.35
C ALA A 52 2.04 8.36 24.92
N GLY A 53 0.83 8.69 24.43
CA GLY A 53 0.42 10.06 24.10
C GLY A 53 0.94 10.60 22.77
N ASN A 54 1.36 9.72 21.86
CA ASN A 54 1.89 10.11 20.55
C ASN A 54 0.78 10.55 19.57
N PRO A 55 1.11 11.38 18.55
CA PRO A 55 0.13 11.84 17.58
C PRO A 55 -0.39 10.71 16.68
N ILE A 56 -1.70 10.70 16.47
CA ILE A 56 -2.42 9.81 15.53
C ILE A 56 -2.68 10.58 14.22
N MET A 57 -2.42 9.94 13.08
CA MET A 57 -2.73 10.49 11.76
C MET A 57 -4.16 10.12 11.32
N GLU A 58 -4.85 11.07 10.67
CA GLU A 58 -6.21 10.90 10.12
C GLU A 58 -6.22 10.08 8.82
N SER A 59 -5.55 8.92 8.81
CA SER A 59 -5.60 7.93 7.72
C SER A 59 -6.35 6.67 8.17
N TYR A 60 -6.87 5.89 7.22
CA TYR A 60 -7.40 4.55 7.48
C TYR A 60 -6.57 3.49 6.74
N PRO A 61 -6.02 2.46 7.43
CA PRO A 61 -6.01 2.26 8.90
C PRO A 61 -5.31 3.39 9.67
N ARG A 62 -5.67 3.57 10.95
CA ARG A 62 -5.06 4.63 11.79
C ARG A 62 -3.57 4.36 11.98
N GLN A 63 -2.79 5.44 12.03
CA GLN A 63 -1.34 5.35 12.21
C GLN A 63 -0.92 6.23 13.38
N CYS A 64 -0.04 5.72 14.24
CA CYS A 64 0.54 6.43 15.37
C CYS A 64 2.05 6.56 15.17
N ARG A 65 2.60 7.75 15.39
CA ARG A 65 4.03 8.05 15.16
C ARG A 65 4.76 8.28 16.48
N ASN A 66 5.76 7.45 16.79
CA ASN A 66 6.68 7.67 17.90
C ASN A 66 8.11 7.82 17.35
N ASN A 67 8.67 9.02 17.45
CA ASN A 67 9.96 9.39 16.83
C ASN A 67 9.98 9.08 15.32
N ASP A 68 10.87 8.17 14.90
CA ASP A 68 11.05 7.72 13.52
C ASP A 68 10.33 6.39 13.21
N GLN A 69 9.54 5.88 14.16
CA GLN A 69 8.75 4.66 13.99
C GLN A 69 7.27 4.98 13.78
N LEU A 70 6.66 4.28 12.82
CA LEU A 70 5.24 4.33 12.53
C LEU A 70 4.61 2.99 12.92
N PHE A 71 3.58 3.06 13.76
CA PHE A 71 2.78 1.92 14.17
C PHE A 71 1.41 2.05 13.50
N VAL A 72 0.99 1.02 12.77
CA VAL A 72 -0.30 0.98 12.06
C VAL A 72 -1.26 0.11 12.85
N GLU A 73 -2.50 0.56 13.00
CA GLU A 73 -3.56 -0.22 13.66
C GLU A 73 -3.79 -1.56 12.94
N GLU A 74 -3.66 -2.66 13.68
CA GLU A 74 -4.01 -3.99 13.18
C GLU A 74 -5.53 -4.14 13.17
N ILE A 75 -6.12 -3.93 12.00
CA ILE A 75 -7.53 -4.22 11.80
C ILE A 75 -7.66 -5.74 11.67
N ASN A 76 -8.02 -6.40 12.77
CA ASN A 76 -8.50 -7.78 12.73
C ASN A 76 -9.81 -7.81 11.96
N VAL A 77 -9.72 -7.92 10.62
CA VAL A 77 -10.86 -8.25 9.78
C VAL A 77 -11.26 -9.67 10.17
N SER A 78 -12.14 -9.75 11.15
CA SER A 78 -12.82 -10.98 11.53
C SER A 78 -13.74 -11.31 10.37
N ASN A 79 -13.18 -11.97 9.35
CA ASN A 79 -13.96 -12.92 8.59
C ASN A 79 -14.50 -13.88 9.64
N ASN A 80 -15.82 -13.84 9.87
CA ASN A 80 -16.52 -14.86 10.64
C ASN A 80 -16.26 -16.21 9.96
N ASN A 81 -15.18 -16.85 10.37
CA ASN A 81 -14.83 -18.23 10.18
C ASN A 81 -13.91 -18.58 11.35
N ASP A 82 -14.52 -18.63 12.54
CA ASP A 82 -13.94 -19.25 13.72
C ASP A 82 -13.38 -20.63 13.35
N LYS A 83 -12.05 -20.72 13.21
CA LYS A 83 -11.35 -21.99 13.24
C LYS A 83 -10.44 -22.00 14.45
N ASN A 84 -11.01 -22.58 15.49
CA ASN A 84 -10.35 -23.24 16.60
C ASN A 84 -8.96 -23.79 16.20
N SER A 85 -7.99 -23.41 17.01
CA SER A 85 -6.60 -23.83 16.96
C SER A 85 -6.40 -25.36 17.07
N ASN A 86 -5.44 -25.84 16.28
CA ASN A 86 -4.61 -27.03 16.46
C ASN A 86 -5.17 -28.42 16.12
N PHE A 87 -4.31 -29.21 15.44
CA PHE A 87 -4.43 -30.62 15.00
C PHE A 87 -5.44 -30.82 13.85
N ILE A 88 -5.06 -31.11 12.61
CA ILE A 88 -4.13 -32.15 12.13
C ILE A 88 -3.45 -31.61 10.87
N GLU A 89 -2.11 -31.63 10.86
CA GLU A 89 -1.33 -31.34 9.66
C GLU A 89 -1.41 -32.53 8.71
N LYS A 90 -1.54 -32.19 7.43
CA LYS A 90 -1.24 -32.98 6.24
C LYS A 90 -2.44 -33.70 5.61
N GLU A 91 -2.59 -33.40 4.32
CA GLU A 91 -3.40 -34.10 3.32
C GLU A 91 -4.83 -33.56 3.14
N LEU A 92 -4.98 -32.34 2.57
CA LEU A 92 -6.15 -31.81 1.81
C LEU A 92 -5.93 -30.32 1.41
N GLU A 93 -4.83 -29.98 0.73
CA GLU A 93 -4.45 -28.56 0.46
C GLU A 93 -4.22 -28.21 -1.02
N ASP A 94 -4.76 -29.00 -1.96
CA ASP A 94 -4.57 -28.76 -3.41
C ASP A 94 -5.82 -28.20 -4.12
N THR A 95 -7.03 -28.30 -3.56
CA THR A 95 -8.26 -27.96 -4.29
C THR A 95 -8.70 -26.49 -4.19
N ASP A 96 -8.44 -25.81 -3.06
CA ASP A 96 -8.91 -24.44 -2.84
C ASP A 96 -8.00 -23.35 -3.46
N LYS A 97 -6.74 -23.68 -3.78
CA LYS A 97 -5.76 -22.72 -4.33
C LYS A 97 -5.95 -22.49 -5.83
N GLU A 98 -6.36 -23.51 -6.59
CA GLU A 98 -6.61 -23.39 -8.03
C GLU A 98 -7.83 -22.52 -8.31
N GLU A 99 -8.93 -22.68 -7.55
CA GLU A 99 -10.15 -21.89 -7.72
C GLU A 99 -9.96 -20.40 -7.35
N GLN A 100 -9.16 -20.12 -6.32
CA GLN A 100 -8.81 -18.74 -5.94
C GLN A 100 -7.87 -18.07 -6.95
N LEU A 101 -6.96 -18.83 -7.57
CA LEU A 101 -6.06 -18.33 -8.60
C LEU A 101 -6.82 -18.03 -9.90
N GLU A 102 -7.74 -18.91 -10.30
CA GLU A 102 -8.59 -18.74 -11.49
C GLU A 102 -9.50 -17.50 -11.38
N SER A 103 -10.05 -17.23 -10.19
CA SER A 103 -10.84 -16.03 -9.91
C SER A 103 -10.02 -14.73 -10.00
N ARG A 104 -8.78 -14.75 -9.48
CA ARG A 104 -7.87 -13.59 -9.55
C ARG A 104 -7.42 -13.31 -10.98
N ASP A 105 -7.08 -14.34 -11.74
CA ASP A 105 -6.63 -14.21 -13.13
C ASP A 105 -7.76 -13.67 -14.01
N SER A 106 -8.99 -14.17 -13.80
CA SER A 106 -10.20 -13.66 -14.47
C SER A 106 -10.44 -12.18 -14.14
N MET A 107 -10.33 -11.80 -12.87
CA MET A 107 -10.50 -10.40 -12.44
C MET A 107 -9.44 -9.48 -13.05
N GLN A 108 -8.16 -9.89 -13.02
CA GLN A 108 -7.07 -9.12 -13.60
C GLN A 108 -7.21 -8.99 -15.12
N ALA A 109 -7.66 -10.03 -15.82
CA ALA A 109 -7.93 -9.98 -17.27
C ALA A 109 -9.02 -8.96 -17.62
N ARG A 110 -10.07 -8.88 -16.80
CA ARG A 110 -11.15 -7.89 -16.95
C ARG A 110 -10.65 -6.47 -16.71
N ILE A 111 -9.91 -6.25 -15.62
CA ILE A 111 -9.29 -4.94 -15.33
C ILE A 111 -8.35 -4.53 -16.47
N ALA A 112 -7.53 -5.44 -16.98
CA ALA A 112 -6.63 -5.14 -18.10
C ALA A 112 -7.39 -4.73 -19.36
N THR A 113 -8.49 -5.42 -19.68
CA THR A 113 -9.33 -5.10 -20.86
C THR A 113 -9.95 -3.71 -20.73
N ILE A 114 -10.54 -3.40 -19.58
CA ILE A 114 -11.14 -2.08 -19.32
C ILE A 114 -10.06 -0.98 -19.26
N LYS A 115 -8.87 -1.30 -18.74
CA LYS A 115 -7.74 -0.37 -18.76
C LYS A 115 -7.30 -0.04 -20.19
N SER A 116 -7.19 -1.02 -21.08
CA SER A 116 -6.87 -0.76 -22.49
C SER A 116 -7.94 0.11 -23.15
N TRP A 117 -9.22 -0.19 -22.91
CA TRP A 117 -10.31 0.67 -23.39
C TRP A 117 -10.17 2.10 -22.83
N PHE A 118 -9.82 2.26 -21.56
CA PHE A 118 -9.63 3.57 -20.91
C PHE A 118 -8.57 4.40 -21.64
N GLU A 119 -7.40 3.82 -21.89
CA GLU A 119 -6.28 4.50 -22.54
C GLU A 119 -6.62 4.97 -23.97
N GLU A 120 -7.55 4.26 -24.65
CA GLU A 120 -7.96 4.55 -26.02
C GLU A 120 -9.14 5.54 -26.14
N ASN A 121 -9.98 5.63 -25.11
CA ASN A 121 -11.28 6.32 -25.20
C ASN A 121 -11.43 7.52 -24.26
N ILE A 122 -10.65 7.61 -23.17
CA ILE A 122 -10.78 8.72 -22.22
C ILE A 122 -9.99 9.94 -22.73
N GLY A 123 -10.72 10.96 -23.18
CA GLY A 123 -10.17 12.18 -23.80
C GLY A 123 -9.23 12.92 -22.87
N THR A 124 -9.62 13.11 -21.60
CA THR A 124 -8.76 13.77 -20.60
C THR A 124 -7.43 13.05 -20.42
N TYR A 125 -7.44 11.71 -20.41
CA TYR A 125 -6.22 10.91 -20.27
C TYR A 125 -5.38 10.93 -21.55
N LYS A 126 -6.00 10.86 -22.72
CA LYS A 126 -5.29 10.87 -23.99
C LYS A 126 -4.57 12.17 -24.28
N PHE A 127 -5.11 13.29 -23.78
CA PHE A 127 -4.50 14.59 -23.99
C PHE A 127 -3.09 14.65 -23.38
N ASP A 128 -2.95 14.28 -22.11
CA ASP A 128 -1.69 14.44 -21.37
C ASP A 128 -1.60 13.60 -20.08
N GLY A 129 -2.33 12.49 -20.04
CA GLY A 129 -2.45 11.57 -18.91
C GLY A 129 -1.23 10.65 -18.73
N SER A 130 -0.98 10.27 -17.49
CA SER A 130 0.08 9.37 -17.06
C SER A 130 -0.27 8.66 -15.75
N ASN A 131 0.51 7.64 -15.36
CA ASN A 131 0.34 6.90 -14.11
C ASN A 131 -1.08 6.31 -13.89
N LEU A 132 -1.70 5.81 -14.97
CA LEU A 132 -3.01 5.17 -14.89
C LEU A 132 -2.96 3.94 -13.99
N SER A 133 -3.80 3.95 -12.96
CA SER A 133 -3.93 2.87 -11.99
C SER A 133 -5.40 2.58 -11.69
N PHE A 134 -5.74 1.30 -11.70
CA PHE A 134 -7.00 0.82 -11.11
C PHE A 134 -6.92 1.00 -9.60
N LYS A 135 -8.01 1.47 -8.98
CA LYS A 135 -8.10 1.71 -7.54
C LYS A 135 -8.97 0.71 -6.84
N ASP A 136 -10.22 0.60 -7.27
CA ASP A 136 -11.17 -0.31 -6.65
C ASP A 136 -12.41 -0.52 -7.51
N PHE A 137 -13.26 -1.45 -7.07
CA PHE A 137 -14.65 -1.53 -7.46
C PHE A 137 -15.51 -0.70 -6.49
N GLU A 138 -16.46 0.07 -7.01
CA GLU A 138 -17.44 0.78 -6.18
C GLU A 138 -18.78 0.04 -6.17
N GLU A 139 -19.43 -0.01 -5.00
CA GLU A 139 -20.82 -0.43 -4.91
C GLU A 139 -21.74 0.69 -5.40
N SER A 140 -22.46 0.44 -6.50
CA SER A 140 -23.55 1.30 -6.95
C SER A 140 -24.89 0.61 -6.72
N SER A 141 -25.84 1.31 -6.11
CA SER A 141 -27.22 0.81 -5.94
C SER A 141 -27.89 0.46 -7.27
N ASP A 142 -27.46 1.12 -8.34
CA ASP A 142 -27.98 0.92 -9.69
C ASP A 142 -27.41 -0.35 -10.30
N CYS A 143 -26.10 -0.61 -10.09
CA CYS A 143 -25.49 -1.86 -10.54
C CYS A 143 -25.80 -3.06 -9.64
N LYS A 144 -26.08 -2.87 -8.35
CA LYS A 144 -26.37 -3.96 -7.39
C LYS A 144 -27.59 -4.81 -7.79
N LYS A 145 -28.49 -4.26 -8.60
CA LYS A 145 -29.72 -4.92 -9.06
C LYS A 145 -29.59 -5.49 -10.48
N VAL A 146 -28.47 -5.27 -11.15
CA VAL A 146 -28.29 -5.57 -12.57
C VAL A 146 -27.15 -6.55 -12.72
N ASP A 147 -27.46 -7.75 -13.20
CA ASP A 147 -26.45 -8.76 -13.47
C ASP A 147 -25.44 -8.27 -14.51
N GLY A 148 -24.16 -8.58 -14.29
CA GLY A 148 -23.06 -8.10 -15.13
C GLY A 148 -22.80 -6.59 -15.09
N CYS A 149 -23.35 -5.84 -14.13
CA CYS A 149 -23.08 -4.41 -13.92
C CYS A 149 -22.05 -4.22 -12.81
N GLU A 150 -21.00 -3.47 -13.08
CA GLU A 150 -19.96 -3.13 -12.11
C GLU A 150 -19.52 -1.68 -12.28
N VAL A 151 -18.98 -1.11 -11.21
CA VAL A 151 -18.40 0.22 -11.22
C VAL A 151 -16.92 0.11 -10.88
N MET A 152 -16.07 0.66 -11.75
CA MET A 152 -14.62 0.58 -11.63
C MET A 152 -14.04 1.98 -11.47
N VAL A 153 -13.10 2.12 -10.55
CA VAL A 153 -12.45 3.40 -10.26
C VAL A 153 -11.03 3.37 -10.77
N PHE A 154 -10.70 4.34 -11.62
CA PHE A 154 -9.35 4.57 -12.11
C PHE A 154 -8.84 5.93 -11.65
N GLN A 155 -7.55 6.00 -11.39
CA GLN A 155 -6.86 7.26 -11.10
C GLN A 155 -5.69 7.43 -12.06
N PHE A 156 -5.49 8.66 -12.51
CA PHE A 156 -4.34 9.05 -13.33
C PHE A 156 -3.90 10.48 -13.01
N ASN A 157 -2.74 10.87 -13.52
CA ASN A 157 -2.23 12.23 -13.46
C ASN A 157 -2.29 12.87 -14.85
N SER A 158 -2.84 14.08 -14.95
CA SER A 158 -2.75 14.96 -16.13
C SER A 158 -1.68 16.02 -15.89
N SER A 159 -0.98 16.44 -16.94
CA SER A 159 0.06 17.47 -16.85
C SER A 159 -0.50 18.90 -16.80
N HIS A 160 -1.79 19.05 -17.07
CA HIS A 160 -2.52 20.31 -17.02
C HIS A 160 -3.85 20.12 -16.28
N ALA A 161 -4.41 21.21 -15.77
CA ALA A 161 -5.77 21.17 -15.25
C ALA A 161 -6.81 21.04 -16.40
N GLY A 162 -8.03 20.61 -16.07
CA GLY A 162 -9.17 20.55 -16.98
C GLY A 162 -9.49 19.14 -17.47
N TYR A 163 -10.40 19.06 -18.44
CA TYR A 163 -10.99 17.82 -18.95
C TYR A 163 -11.05 17.84 -20.49
N GLY A 164 -11.09 16.66 -21.12
CA GLY A 164 -11.17 16.48 -22.56
C GLY A 164 -9.96 17.01 -23.33
N ASP A 165 -10.18 17.23 -24.64
CA ASP A 165 -9.22 17.91 -25.52
C ASP A 165 -9.13 19.40 -25.18
N ARG A 166 -7.90 19.86 -24.98
CA ARG A 166 -7.54 21.20 -24.52
C ARG A 166 -6.55 21.89 -25.45
N GLY A 167 -6.36 21.37 -26.68
CA GLY A 167 -5.33 21.84 -27.61
C GLY A 167 -5.39 23.33 -27.99
N ASP A 168 -6.59 23.92 -27.98
CA ASP A 168 -6.81 25.33 -28.33
C ASP A 168 -6.73 26.30 -27.14
N SER A 169 -6.46 25.78 -25.92
CA SER A 169 -6.45 26.58 -24.70
C SER A 169 -5.02 26.92 -24.25
N VAL A 170 -4.85 28.08 -23.60
CA VAL A 170 -3.61 28.38 -22.89
C VAL A 170 -3.60 27.60 -21.58
N LEU A 171 -2.65 26.69 -21.41
CA LEU A 171 -2.64 25.75 -20.28
C LEU A 171 -1.56 26.08 -19.25
N ALA A 172 -1.93 25.98 -17.98
CA ALA A 172 -0.98 26.00 -16.87
C ALA A 172 -0.41 24.59 -16.65
N GLN A 173 0.92 24.47 -16.60
CA GLN A 173 1.60 23.20 -16.31
C GLN A 173 1.51 22.90 -14.81
N VAL A 174 0.53 22.08 -14.46
CA VAL A 174 0.26 21.65 -13.07
C VAL A 174 -0.17 20.20 -13.13
N ILE A 175 0.59 19.32 -12.47
CA ILE A 175 0.21 17.93 -12.33
C ILE A 175 -1.10 17.85 -11.52
N THR A 176 -2.16 17.40 -12.18
CA THR A 176 -3.49 17.26 -11.58
C THR A 176 -3.87 15.79 -11.53
N THR A 177 -4.17 15.29 -10.33
CA THR A 177 -4.66 13.92 -10.16
C THR A 177 -6.15 13.89 -10.39
N HIS A 178 -6.59 13.04 -11.31
CA HIS A 178 -7.98 12.82 -11.66
C HIS A 178 -8.43 11.42 -11.24
N VAL A 179 -9.71 11.31 -10.89
CA VAL A 179 -10.37 10.03 -10.63
C VAL A 179 -11.52 9.88 -11.60
N THR A 180 -11.50 8.80 -12.38
CA THR A 180 -12.56 8.48 -13.33
C THR A 180 -13.30 7.24 -12.87
N VAL A 181 -14.62 7.38 -12.74
CA VAL A 181 -15.54 6.30 -12.38
C VAL A 181 -16.17 5.77 -13.66
N LEU A 182 -15.89 4.50 -13.97
CA LEU A 182 -16.47 3.81 -15.11
C LEU A 182 -17.64 2.95 -14.66
N LYS A 183 -18.77 3.04 -15.34
CA LYS A 183 -19.86 2.06 -15.24
C LYS A 183 -19.72 1.08 -16.38
N VAL A 184 -19.57 -0.20 -16.04
CA VAL A 184 -19.36 -1.28 -17.00
C VAL A 184 -20.55 -2.23 -16.92
N LYS A 185 -21.12 -2.56 -18.07
CA LYS A 185 -22.20 -3.53 -18.20
C LYS A 185 -21.83 -4.57 -19.24
N ASN A 186 -21.81 -5.85 -18.84
CA ASN A 186 -21.46 -6.97 -19.71
C ASN A 186 -20.09 -6.77 -20.41
N GLY A 187 -19.11 -6.23 -19.67
CA GLY A 187 -17.77 -5.96 -20.19
C GLY A 187 -17.64 -4.73 -21.09
N GLN A 188 -18.71 -3.95 -21.28
CA GLN A 188 -18.69 -2.71 -22.06
C GLN A 188 -18.85 -1.49 -21.16
N VAL A 189 -18.03 -0.47 -21.37
CA VAL A 189 -18.16 0.80 -20.66
C VAL A 189 -19.35 1.57 -21.21
N ILE A 190 -20.29 1.92 -20.34
CA ILE A 190 -21.51 2.66 -20.69
C ILE A 190 -21.54 4.07 -20.11
N GLU A 191 -20.64 4.38 -19.17
CA GLU A 191 -20.52 5.69 -18.53
C GLU A 191 -19.08 5.87 -18.08
N ALA A 192 -18.52 7.07 -18.25
CA ALA A 192 -17.18 7.40 -17.79
C ALA A 192 -17.15 8.83 -17.26
N ILE A 193 -17.18 8.98 -15.93
CA ILE A 193 -17.24 10.30 -15.28
C ILE A 193 -15.93 10.61 -14.56
N THR A 194 -15.24 11.64 -15.02
CA THR A 194 -14.02 12.16 -14.39
C THR A 194 -14.36 13.21 -13.33
N ASP A 195 -13.80 13.05 -12.13
CA ASP A 195 -13.96 13.88 -10.94
C ASP A 195 -15.42 14.16 -10.53
N LYS A 196 -16.35 13.28 -10.92
CA LYS A 196 -17.81 13.47 -10.76
C LYS A 196 -18.34 14.72 -11.47
N LYS A 197 -17.59 15.26 -12.45
CA LYS A 197 -17.86 16.55 -13.08
C LYS A 197 -17.96 16.47 -14.60
N PHE A 198 -17.15 15.63 -15.22
CA PHE A 198 -17.01 15.58 -16.67
C PHE A 198 -17.36 14.21 -17.19
N ASP A 199 -18.28 14.16 -18.16
CA ASP A 199 -18.65 12.93 -18.87
C ASP A 199 -17.75 12.77 -20.10
N GLU A 200 -16.84 11.80 -20.04
CA GLU A 200 -15.85 11.54 -21.08
C GLU A 200 -16.46 10.90 -22.34
N LEU A 201 -17.66 10.32 -22.24
CA LEU A 201 -18.35 9.74 -23.40
C LEU A 201 -19.26 10.75 -24.11
N GLY A 202 -19.60 11.83 -23.41
CA GLY A 202 -20.54 12.86 -23.85
C GLY A 202 -19.88 14.14 -24.36
N GLU A 203 -18.58 14.13 -24.64
CA GLU A 203 -17.79 15.28 -25.14
C GLU A 203 -18.55 16.18 -26.14
#